data_AF-A0A6V6ZM33-F1
#
_entry.id   AF-A0A6V6ZM33-F1
#
_cell.length_a   1.000
_cell.length_b   1.000
_cell.length_c   1.000
_cell.angle_alpha   90.00
_cell.angle_beta   90.00
_cell.angle_gamma   90.00
#
_symmetry.space_group_name_H-M   'P 1'
#
loop_
_entity.id
_entity.type
_entity.pdbx_description
1 polymer ?
#
loop_
_entity_poly.entity_id
_entity_poly.type
_entity_poly.pdbx_seq_one_letter_code
_entity_poly.pdbx_strand_id
1 'polypeptide(L)' 'MDALQTAQYARALYSAHGDRAEAEAALKMRECQAAGNMQQAQDWQAVRQTIRQIRGPNQG' A
#
# COMPACT_ATOMS: atom_id res chain seq x y z
N MET A 1 -2.14 -2.44 11.48
CA MET A 1 -0.71 -2.05 11.46
C MET A 1 -0.56 -0.64 12.00
N ASP A 2 0.57 -0.32 12.64
CA ASP A 2 0.90 1.06 13.03
C ASP A 2 1.37 1.90 11.84
N ALA A 3 1.26 3.23 11.96
CA ALA A 3 1.64 4.17 10.90
C ALA A 3 3.11 4.03 10.48
N LEU A 4 4.03 3.83 11.44
CA LEU A 4 5.45 3.64 11.17
C LEU A 4 5.73 2.33 10.43
N GLN A 5 5.05 1.24 10.81
CA GLN A 5 5.19 -0.05 10.13
C GLN A 5 4.66 0.03 8.70
N THR A 6 3.52 0.70 8.53
CA THR A 6 2.92 0.97 7.22
C THR A 6 3.87 1.73 6.30
N ALA A 7 4.52 2.78 6.81
CA ALA A 7 5.45 3.59 6.03
C ALA A 7 6.73 2.82 5.64
N GLN A 8 7.29 2.03 6.55
CA GLN A 8 8.43 1.17 6.26
C GLN A 8 8.09 0.11 5.23
N TYR A 9 6.94 -0.54 5.38
CA TYR A 9 6.47 -1.57 4.45
C TYR A 9 6.18 -0.99 3.07
N ALA A 10 5.47 0.14 3.00
CA ALA A 10 5.22 0.87 1.76
C ALA A 10 6.50 1.25 1.03
N ARG A 11 7.53 1.73 1.76
CA ARG A 11 8.81 2.11 1.18
C ARG A 11 9.61 0.90 0.70
N ALA A 12 9.59 -0.21 1.44
CA ALA A 12 10.20 -1.47 1.00
C ALA A 12 9.52 -2.01 -0.26
N LEU A 13 8.18 -2.02 -0.29
CA LEU A 13 7.40 -2.48 -1.45
C LEU A 13 7.65 -1.59 -2.67
N TYR A 14 7.64 -0.27 -2.50
CA TYR A 14 7.94 0.67 -3.58
C TYR A 14 9.39 0.55 -4.06
N SER A 15 10.35 0.36 -3.16
CA SER A 15 11.75 0.17 -3.55
C SER A 15 11.98 -1.13 -4.34
N ALA A 16 11.19 -2.18 -4.10
CA ALA A 16 11.32 -3.46 -4.78
C ALA A 16 10.50 -3.55 -6.08
N HIS A 17 9.28 -2.99 -6.10
CA HIS A 17 8.34 -3.13 -7.22
C HIS A 17 8.15 -1.83 -8.04
N GLY A 18 8.65 -0.69 -7.55
CA GLY A 18 8.49 0.62 -8.18
C GLY A 18 7.02 1.01 -8.30
N ASP A 19 6.63 1.49 -9.49
CA ASP A 19 5.24 1.84 -9.83
C ASP A 19 4.23 0.70 -9.65
N ARG A 20 4.67 -0.56 -9.73
CA ARG A 20 3.78 -1.72 -9.53
C ARG A 20 3.36 -1.89 -8.08
N ALA A 21 4.08 -1.31 -7.13
CA ALA A 21 3.77 -1.42 -5.70
C ALA A 21 2.36 -0.89 -5.36
N GLU A 22 1.90 0.17 -6.03
CA GLU A 22 0.53 0.67 -5.80
C GLU A 22 -0.51 -0.35 -6.28
N ALA A 23 -0.30 -0.94 -7.46
CA ALA A 23 -1.20 -1.91 -8.04
C ALA A 23 -1.27 -3.19 -7.20
N GLU A 24 -0.14 -3.66 -6.68
CA GLU A 24 -0.08 -4.82 -5.78
C GLU A 24 -0.80 -4.54 -4.45
N ALA A 25 -0.57 -3.38 -3.84
CA ALA A 25 -1.29 -3.00 -2.62
C ALA A 25 -2.81 -2.90 -2.87
N ALA A 26 -3.22 -2.38 -4.03
CA ALA A 26 -4.63 -2.31 -4.41
C ALA A 26 -5.25 -3.70 -4.66
N LEU A 27 -4.50 -4.62 -5.29
CA LEU A 27 -4.94 -5.99 -5.50
C LEU A 27 -5.11 -6.70 -4.17
N LYS A 28 -4.12 -6.63 -3.28
CA LYS A 28 -4.16 -7.24 -1.96
C LYS A 28 -5.29 -6.71 -1.10
N MET A 29 -5.56 -5.40 -1.15
CA MET A 29 -6.72 -4.80 -0.49
C MET A 29 -8.03 -5.47 -0.94
N ARG A 30 -8.21 -5.65 -2.25
CA ARG A 30 -9.41 -6.30 -2.82
C ARG A 30 -9.51 -7.77 -2.43
N GLU A 31 -8.40 -8.51 -2.45
CA GLU A 31 -8.36 -9.90 -1.99
C GLU A 31 -8.77 -10.02 -0.53
N CYS A 32 -8.25 -9.13 0.34
CA CYS A 32 -8.61 -9.10 1.75
C CYS A 32 -10.10 -8.75 1.95
N GLN A 33 -10.64 -7.81 1.17
CA GLN A 33 -12.08 -7.49 1.20
C GLN A 33 -12.93 -8.69 0.79
N ALA A 34 -12.57 -9.38 -0.30
CA ALA A 34 -13.27 -10.57 -0.78
C ALA A 34 -13.21 -11.73 0.23
N ALA A 35 -12.09 -11.85 0.95
CA ALA A 35 -11.92 -12.83 2.02
C ALA A 35 -12.63 -12.45 3.34
N GLY A 36 -13.27 -11.27 3.43
CA GLY A 36 -13.89 -10.78 4.66
C GLY A 36 -12.91 -10.18 5.68
N ASN A 37 -11.62 -10.09 5.34
CA ASN A 37 -10.55 -9.58 6.20
C ASN A 37 -10.46 -8.05 6.11
N MET A 38 -11.47 -7.36 6.67
CA MET A 38 -11.53 -5.89 6.63
C MET A 38 -10.34 -5.20 7.31
N GLN A 39 -9.79 -5.80 8.37
CA GLN A 39 -8.61 -5.27 9.06
C GLN A 39 -7.39 -5.23 8.15
N GLN A 40 -7.09 -6.33 7.44
CA GLN A 40 -6.00 -6.35 6.48
C GLN A 40 -6.27 -5.44 5.29
N ALA A 41 -7.53 -5.33 4.83
CA ALA A 41 -7.88 -4.39 3.77
C ALA A 41 -7.57 -2.94 4.16
N GLN A 42 -7.83 -2.54 5.41
CA GLN A 42 -7.45 -1.23 5.92
C GLN A 42 -5.93 -1.05 5.97
N ASP A 43 -5.19 -2.07 6.38
CA ASP A 43 -3.71 -2.03 6.36
C ASP A 43 -3.18 -1.82 4.94
N TRP A 44 -3.68 -2.58 3.96
CA TRP A 44 -3.32 -2.41 2.55
C TRP A 44 -3.71 -1.05 1.98
N GLN A 45 -4.85 -0.50 2.41
CA GLN A 45 -5.26 0.85 2.05
C GLN A 45 -4.26 1.89 2.60
N ALA A 46 -3.81 1.75 3.84
CA ALA A 46 -2.81 2.65 4.44
C ALA A 46 -1.45 2.54 3.74
N VAL A 47 -1.02 1.33 3.38
CA VAL A 47 0.19 1.07 2.58
C VAL A 47 0.08 1.78 1.23
N ARG A 48 -1.03 1.61 0.52
CA ARG A 48 -1.26 2.24 -0.80
C ARG A 48 -1.23 3.77 -0.73
N GLN A 49 -1.85 4.37 0.30
CA GLN A 49 -1.83 5.82 0.54
C GLN A 49 -0.40 6.31 0.78
N THR A 50 0.42 5.55 1.49
CA THR A 50 1.82 5.90 1.74
C THR A 50 2.66 5.78 0.47
N ILE A 51 2.45 4.73 -0.34
CA ILE A 51 3.12 4.58 -1.64
C ILE A 51 2.82 5.77 -2.55
N ARG A 52 1.56 6.25 -2.57
CA ARG A 52 1.18 7.47 -3.31
C ARG A 52 1.92 8.71 -2.84
N GLN A 53 2.08 8.86 -1.53
CA GLN A 53 2.85 9.96 -0.95
C GLN A 53 4.34 9.87 -1.30
N ILE A 54 4.91 8.65 -1.33
CA ILE A 54 6.31 8.40 -1.70
C ILE A 54 6.56 8.71 -3.19
N ARG A 55 5.64 8.30 -4.07
CA ARG A 55 5.67 8.63 -5.50
C ARG A 55 5.59 10.15 -5.72
N GLY A 56 4.98 10.85 -4.76
CA GLY A 56 4.84 12.30 -4.69
C GLY A 56 3.85 12.85 -5.73
N PRO A 57 3.40 14.11 -5.57
CA PRO A 57 2.76 14.86 -6.66
C PRO A 57 3.74 15.25 -7.79
N ASN A 58 5.02 14.87 -7.73
CA ASN A 58 6.07 15.23 -8.69
C ASN A 58 6.07 14.39 -9.99
N GLN A 59 4.92 13.85 -10.39
CA GLN A 59 4.66 13.44 -11.77
C GLN A 59 3.50 14.25 -12.36
N GLY A 60 3.49 15.55 -12.04
CA GLY A 60 2.78 16.57 -12.81
C GLY A 60 3.67 17.10 -13.92
#